data_AF-A0A1Q5HQJ0-F1
#
_entry.id   AF-A0A1Q5HQJ0-F1
#
_cell.length_a   1.000
_cell.length_b   1.000
_cell.length_c   1.000
_cell.angle_alpha   90.00
_cell.angle_beta   90.00
_cell.angle_gamma   90.00
#
_symmetry.space_group_name_H-M   'P 1'
#
loop_
_entity.id
_entity.type
_entity.pdbx_description
1 polymer ?
#
loop_
_entity_poly.entity_id
_entity_poly.type
_entity_poly.pdbx_seq_one_letter_code
_entity_poly.pdbx_strand_id
1 'polypeptide(L)'
;MRTTRFVAPAAAGLLAVAGLAGCGGGDDADATSGGPIAVKATDTVCEVGDTEIDAGQVTFKVTNNGSKVNEFYVYAAGDRVMGEVENIAPGLSRELRVELSAGTYETACKPGMSGRGIRGALKVSGTAATVAPDAALTQATESYQRYVRSQTAALLTKTEEFVAAVKANDVAKAKALYPVARTYWERIEPVAESFGDLDPKIDGREEVVEEGMEFTGFHRIEKDLWTTGDVSSDGAIADQLLVDVKAIVAKADAEKLTPLQLANGAKALLDEVASGKITGEEERYSHTDLWDFNANLEGSKAAIAALRPALEQRAPDLIKQLDSEFANVETTLGRHRAGDGWKLHTQLTKTELKELSDAVNALAEPVSKVAAAVAR
;
A
#
# COMPACT_ATOMS: atom_id res chain seq x y z
N MET A 1 65.39 27.11 -25.31
CA MET A 1 65.38 28.14 -24.25
C MET A 1 64.77 27.51 -22.99
N ARG A 2 65.60 27.37 -21.94
CA ARG A 2 65.33 26.90 -20.54
C ARG A 2 64.55 25.57 -20.42
N THR A 3 65.07 24.36 -20.16
CA THR A 3 66.16 23.80 -19.33
C THR A 3 66.23 24.28 -17.88
N THR A 4 65.79 23.45 -16.93
CA THR A 4 66.65 22.99 -15.80
C THR A 4 66.09 21.75 -15.08
N ARG A 5 67.01 20.82 -14.79
CA ARG A 5 66.90 19.64 -13.92
C ARG A 5 67.07 20.05 -12.44
N PHE A 6 66.90 19.10 -11.51
CA PHE A 6 67.67 18.83 -10.26
C PHE A 6 66.72 18.27 -9.18
N VAL A 7 66.75 16.96 -8.89
CA VAL A 7 67.56 16.22 -7.88
C VAL A 7 66.76 15.96 -6.58
N ALA A 8 66.59 14.67 -6.27
CA ALA A 8 66.16 14.15 -4.98
C ALA A 8 67.29 14.26 -3.94
N PRO A 9 66.97 14.24 -2.64
CA PRO A 9 67.31 13.02 -1.88
C PRO A 9 66.29 12.61 -0.82
N ALA A 10 66.44 11.34 -0.42
CA ALA A 10 65.69 10.61 0.60
C ALA A 10 65.89 11.16 2.03
N ALA A 11 64.88 10.96 2.87
CA ALA A 11 65.03 10.86 4.32
C ALA A 11 64.04 9.84 4.88
N ALA A 12 64.61 8.80 5.50
CA ALA A 12 63.91 7.77 6.24
C ALA A 12 63.44 8.30 7.60
N GLY A 13 62.24 7.90 8.03
CA GLY A 13 61.74 8.12 9.38
C GLY A 13 60.78 7.01 9.77
N LEU A 14 61.30 5.95 10.40
CA LEU A 14 60.50 5.02 11.20
C LEU A 14 60.07 5.74 12.47
N LEU A 15 58.76 5.75 12.74
CA LEU A 15 58.20 5.99 14.06
C LEU A 15 57.10 4.97 14.30
N ALA A 16 57.35 4.13 15.30
CA ALA A 16 56.47 3.09 15.79
C ALA A 16 55.68 3.58 17.01
N VAL A 17 54.57 2.87 17.27
CA VAL A 17 53.81 2.75 18.53
C VAL A 17 52.78 3.85 18.82
N ALA A 18 51.49 3.50 18.70
CA ALA A 18 50.62 3.25 19.86
C ALA A 18 49.22 2.82 19.38
N GLY A 19 48.86 1.55 19.64
CA GLY A 19 47.49 1.09 19.52
C GLY A 19 46.64 1.69 20.64
N LEU A 20 45.57 2.38 20.27
CA LEU A 20 44.49 2.75 21.17
C LEU A 20 43.31 1.85 20.87
N ALA A 21 43.16 0.81 21.67
CA ALA A 21 41.91 0.08 21.82
C ALA A 21 40.93 1.00 22.55
N GLY A 22 40.12 1.74 21.78
CA GLY A 22 38.97 2.48 22.30
C GLY A 22 37.75 1.58 22.30
N CYS A 23 37.45 0.94 23.43
CA CYS A 23 36.11 0.46 23.73
C CYS A 23 35.21 1.70 23.91
N GLY A 24 34.42 2.02 22.91
CA GLY A 24 33.25 2.89 23.05
C GLY A 24 32.03 2.02 22.81
N GLY A 25 31.34 1.65 23.89
CA GLY A 25 30.06 0.95 23.82
C GLY A 25 29.07 1.77 23.02
N GLY A 26 28.73 1.28 21.83
CA GLY A 26 27.46 1.58 21.20
C GLY A 26 26.45 0.58 21.74
N ASP A 27 25.33 1.10 22.23
CA ASP A 27 24.11 0.31 22.38
C ASP A 27 23.73 -0.20 20.98
N ASP A 28 24.18 -1.42 20.67
CA ASP A 28 23.65 -2.19 19.56
C ASP A 28 22.21 -2.56 19.95
N ALA A 29 21.26 -1.75 19.46
CA ALA A 29 19.90 -2.22 19.26
C ALA A 29 20.00 -3.48 18.41
N ASP A 30 19.42 -4.58 18.91
CA ASP A 30 19.41 -5.90 18.30
C ASP A 30 19.18 -5.82 16.79
N ALA A 31 20.27 -5.89 16.02
CA ALA A 31 20.21 -6.13 14.59
C ALA A 31 19.74 -7.57 14.41
N THR A 32 18.56 -7.74 13.81
CA THR A 32 18.12 -9.04 13.30
C THR A 32 19.26 -9.67 12.50
N SER A 33 19.57 -10.94 12.80
CA SER A 33 20.69 -11.66 12.21
C SER A 33 20.45 -11.85 10.72
N GLY A 34 21.08 -11.01 9.89
CA GLY A 34 20.98 -11.04 8.43
C GLY A 34 20.45 -9.70 7.91
N GLY A 35 21.27 -8.97 7.14
CA GLY A 35 20.82 -7.75 6.46
C GLY A 35 19.68 -8.01 5.47
N PRO A 36 19.17 -6.98 4.78
CA PRO A 36 18.05 -7.13 3.86
C PRO A 36 18.27 -8.24 2.81
N ILE A 37 17.25 -9.07 2.60
CA ILE A 37 17.24 -10.10 1.55
C ILE A 37 17.17 -9.38 0.20
N ALA A 38 18.19 -9.57 -0.64
CA ALA A 38 18.23 -8.96 -1.95
C ALA A 38 17.16 -9.57 -2.87
N VAL A 39 16.40 -8.74 -3.57
CA VAL A 39 15.48 -9.13 -4.63
C VAL A 39 15.88 -8.41 -5.91
N LYS A 40 16.24 -9.15 -6.95
CA LYS A 40 16.53 -8.59 -8.27
C LYS A 40 15.33 -8.85 -9.19
N ALA A 41 14.54 -7.81 -9.41
CA ALA A 41 13.40 -7.86 -10.30
C ALA A 41 13.83 -7.45 -11.72
N THR A 42 13.33 -8.15 -12.73
CA THR A 42 13.41 -7.77 -14.15
C THR A 42 12.03 -7.94 -14.79
N ASP A 43 11.92 -7.74 -16.10
CA ASP A 43 10.67 -7.94 -16.82
C ASP A 43 10.22 -9.40 -16.89
N THR A 44 11.11 -10.37 -16.60
CA THR A 44 10.84 -11.81 -16.74
C THR A 44 11.36 -12.68 -15.59
N VAL A 45 12.13 -12.12 -14.67
CA VAL A 45 12.76 -12.83 -13.55
C VAL A 45 12.52 -12.07 -12.24
N CYS A 46 12.19 -12.78 -11.18
CA CYS A 46 12.17 -12.31 -9.80
C CYS A 46 13.14 -13.16 -8.98
N GLU A 47 14.40 -12.72 -8.85
CA GLU A 47 15.44 -13.47 -8.12
C GLU A 47 15.46 -13.02 -6.66
N VAL A 48 14.97 -13.87 -5.75
CA VAL A 48 15.03 -13.65 -4.30
C VAL A 48 16.27 -14.35 -3.74
N GLY A 49 17.13 -13.61 -3.06
CA GLY A 49 18.45 -14.06 -2.63
C GLY A 49 18.43 -15.14 -1.53
N ASP A 50 17.37 -15.18 -0.73
CA ASP A 50 17.12 -16.23 0.26
C ASP A 50 15.62 -16.60 0.27
N THR A 51 15.33 -17.89 0.21
CA THR A 51 13.96 -18.44 0.13
C THR A 51 13.65 -19.37 1.29
N GLU A 52 14.58 -19.60 2.21
CA GLU A 52 14.38 -20.33 3.47
C GLU A 52 14.85 -19.45 4.64
N ILE A 53 13.91 -18.80 5.30
CA ILE A 53 14.21 -17.77 6.30
C ILE A 53 13.60 -18.10 7.66
N ASP A 54 14.09 -17.44 8.70
CA ASP A 54 13.50 -17.56 10.04
C ASP A 54 12.25 -16.68 10.19
N ALA A 55 11.32 -17.13 11.02
CA ALA A 55 10.14 -16.37 11.41
C ALA A 55 10.54 -15.09 12.17
N GLY A 56 9.79 -14.02 11.97
CA GLY A 56 10.02 -12.71 12.56
C GLY A 56 9.90 -11.57 11.55
N GLN A 57 10.54 -10.44 11.87
CA GLN A 57 10.61 -9.30 10.96
C GLN A 57 11.67 -9.55 9.88
N VAL A 58 11.26 -9.38 8.63
CA VAL A 58 12.07 -9.63 7.44
C VAL A 58 12.09 -8.37 6.58
N THR A 59 13.26 -7.99 6.09
CA THR A 59 13.40 -6.89 5.13
C THR A 59 13.83 -7.44 3.78
N PHE A 60 13.07 -7.16 2.73
CA PHE A 60 13.45 -7.39 1.34
C PHE A 60 13.93 -6.08 0.73
N LYS A 61 15.10 -6.10 0.10
CA LYS A 61 15.60 -4.97 -0.69
C LYS A 61 15.42 -5.28 -2.17
N VAL A 62 14.42 -4.66 -2.76
CA VAL A 62 14.01 -4.89 -4.14
C VAL A 62 14.71 -3.89 -5.04
N THR A 63 15.45 -4.37 -6.04
CA THR A 63 16.07 -3.57 -7.09
C THR A 63 15.45 -3.93 -8.42
N ASN A 64 14.87 -2.94 -9.10
CA ASN A 64 14.32 -3.12 -10.44
C ASN A 64 15.42 -2.94 -11.50
N ASN A 65 15.87 -4.06 -12.06
CA ASN A 65 16.83 -4.13 -13.17
C ASN A 65 16.14 -4.32 -14.54
N GLY A 66 14.80 -4.26 -14.57
CA GLY A 66 13.99 -4.36 -15.78
C GLY A 66 13.81 -3.02 -16.50
N SER A 67 12.95 -3.02 -17.50
CA SER A 67 12.58 -1.83 -18.28
C SER A 67 11.19 -1.28 -17.93
N LYS A 68 10.35 -2.08 -17.27
CA LYS A 68 9.03 -1.66 -16.79
C LYS A 68 9.07 -1.21 -15.32
N VAL A 69 8.11 -0.39 -14.91
CA VAL A 69 7.83 -0.20 -13.47
C VAL A 69 7.48 -1.55 -12.87
N ASN A 70 7.96 -1.84 -11.67
CA ASN A 70 7.80 -3.13 -11.01
C ASN A 70 7.23 -2.96 -9.60
N GLU A 71 6.73 -4.05 -9.05
CA GLU A 71 6.21 -4.15 -7.69
C GLU A 71 6.73 -5.44 -7.09
N PHE A 72 6.73 -5.51 -5.76
CA PHE A 72 7.12 -6.73 -5.06
C PHE A 72 6.17 -7.04 -3.91
N TYR A 73 5.70 -8.28 -3.88
CA TYR A 73 4.72 -8.77 -2.92
C TYR A 73 5.27 -9.96 -2.14
N VAL A 74 4.77 -10.09 -0.90
CA VAL A 74 4.83 -11.34 -0.14
C VAL A 74 3.41 -11.80 0.15
N TYR A 75 3.05 -12.99 -0.33
CA TYR A 75 1.73 -13.61 -0.16
C TYR A 75 1.79 -14.76 0.84
N ALA A 76 0.77 -14.86 1.68
CA ALA A 76 0.42 -16.07 2.40
C ALA A 76 -0.59 -16.91 1.59
N ALA A 77 -1.02 -18.05 2.15
CA ALA A 77 -2.02 -18.92 1.53
C ALA A 77 -3.30 -18.17 1.14
N GLY A 78 -3.84 -18.49 -0.05
CA GLY A 78 -5.07 -17.89 -0.56
C GLY A 78 -4.89 -16.45 -1.07
N ASP A 79 -3.72 -16.12 -1.62
CA ASP A 79 -3.37 -14.79 -2.14
C ASP A 79 -3.48 -13.64 -1.11
N ARG A 80 -3.39 -13.97 0.18
CA ARG A 80 -3.39 -12.95 1.23
C ARG A 80 -2.07 -12.17 1.23
N VAL A 81 -2.12 -10.87 0.99
CA VAL A 81 -0.94 -10.00 1.00
C VAL A 81 -0.43 -9.76 2.43
N MET A 82 0.82 -10.12 2.68
CA MET A 82 1.52 -9.83 3.95
C MET A 82 2.19 -8.46 3.94
N GLY A 83 2.45 -7.94 2.75
CA GLY A 83 3.00 -6.63 2.49
C GLY A 83 3.52 -6.56 1.06
N GLU A 84 3.63 -5.34 0.59
CA GLU A 84 4.01 -5.03 -0.78
C GLU A 84 4.79 -3.73 -0.85
N VAL A 85 5.48 -3.55 -1.97
CA VAL A 85 6.08 -2.28 -2.34
C VAL A 85 5.91 -2.07 -3.84
N GLU A 86 5.25 -0.97 -4.19
CA GLU A 86 4.85 -0.69 -5.56
C GLU A 86 5.69 0.42 -6.21
N ASN A 87 5.40 0.68 -7.48
CA ASN A 87 5.94 1.83 -8.22
C ASN A 87 7.47 1.92 -8.18
N ILE A 88 8.15 0.77 -8.31
CA ILE A 88 9.61 0.67 -8.38
C ILE A 88 10.04 0.93 -9.82
N ALA A 89 10.37 2.17 -10.15
CA ALA A 89 10.81 2.52 -11.51
C ALA A 89 12.14 1.83 -11.87
N PRO A 90 12.43 1.63 -13.19
CA PRO A 90 13.69 1.07 -13.65
C PRO A 90 14.93 1.73 -13.03
N GLY A 91 15.85 0.91 -12.53
CA GLY A 91 17.10 1.34 -11.88
C GLY A 91 16.94 1.78 -10.42
N LEU A 92 15.73 1.84 -9.88
CA LEU A 92 15.49 2.19 -8.48
C LEU A 92 15.50 0.96 -7.58
N SER A 93 15.66 1.21 -6.28
CA SER A 93 15.49 0.21 -5.24
C SER A 93 14.54 0.71 -4.16
N ARG A 94 13.75 -0.20 -3.60
CA ARG A 94 12.90 0.06 -2.42
C ARG A 94 13.01 -1.11 -1.44
N GLU A 95 12.66 -0.86 -0.18
CA GLU A 95 12.64 -1.89 0.85
C GLU A 95 11.22 -2.21 1.27
N LEU A 96 10.91 -3.50 1.36
CA LEU A 96 9.69 -4.02 1.98
C LEU A 96 10.04 -4.64 3.33
N ARG A 97 9.35 -4.20 4.40
CA ARG A 97 9.46 -4.79 5.74
C ARG A 97 8.17 -5.53 6.07
N VAL A 98 8.26 -6.81 6.41
CA VAL A 98 7.11 -7.66 6.76
C VAL A 98 7.41 -8.46 8.03
N GLU A 99 6.36 -8.83 8.76
CA GLU A 99 6.44 -9.77 9.87
C GLU A 99 5.81 -11.10 9.45
N LEU A 100 6.61 -12.17 9.46
CA LEU A 100 6.21 -13.48 8.97
C LEU A 100 6.31 -14.52 10.09
N SER A 101 5.24 -15.28 10.30
CA SER A 101 5.25 -16.47 11.16
C SER A 101 5.78 -17.68 10.38
N ALA A 102 6.12 -18.76 11.08
CA ALA A 102 6.49 -20.00 10.39
C ALA A 102 5.36 -20.49 9.48
N GLY A 103 5.69 -20.86 8.25
CA GLY A 103 4.72 -21.22 7.23
C GLY A 103 5.29 -21.21 5.81
N THR A 104 4.39 -21.35 4.85
CA THR A 104 4.70 -21.28 3.42
C THR A 104 4.08 -20.01 2.84
N TYR A 105 4.89 -19.31 2.07
CA TYR A 105 4.58 -18.03 1.45
C TYR A 105 5.02 -18.06 -0.02
N GLU A 106 4.58 -17.08 -0.79
CA GLU A 106 5.07 -16.81 -2.13
C GLU A 106 5.57 -15.37 -2.20
N THR A 107 6.67 -15.14 -2.89
CA THR A 107 7.09 -13.80 -3.31
C THR A 107 6.69 -13.59 -4.76
N ALA A 108 6.35 -12.37 -5.15
CA ALA A 108 6.08 -12.05 -6.55
C ALA A 108 6.69 -10.72 -6.96
N CYS A 109 7.31 -10.67 -8.15
CA CYS A 109 7.59 -9.40 -8.83
C CYS A 109 6.55 -9.19 -9.94
N LYS A 110 5.92 -8.02 -10.02
CA LYS A 110 4.90 -7.70 -11.04
C LYS A 110 5.41 -6.63 -12.03
N PRO A 111 6.14 -7.01 -13.10
CA PRO A 111 6.62 -6.06 -14.09
C PRO A 111 5.46 -5.50 -14.93
N GLY A 112 5.24 -4.20 -14.84
CA GLY A 112 4.10 -3.52 -15.45
C GLY A 112 2.86 -3.48 -14.57
N MET A 113 2.98 -3.75 -13.26
CA MET A 113 1.92 -3.52 -12.26
C MET A 113 0.60 -4.25 -12.57
N SER A 114 0.69 -5.44 -13.19
CA SER A 114 -0.46 -6.18 -13.70
C SER A 114 -0.24 -7.68 -13.63
N GLY A 115 -1.34 -8.43 -13.55
CA GLY A 115 -1.36 -9.88 -13.45
C GLY A 115 -0.76 -10.45 -12.16
N ARG A 116 -0.65 -11.78 -12.12
CA ARG A 116 -0.19 -12.52 -10.93
C ARG A 116 1.30 -12.39 -10.61
N GLY A 117 2.07 -11.74 -11.48
CA GLY A 117 3.52 -11.60 -11.35
C GLY A 117 4.33 -12.88 -11.55
N ILE A 118 5.65 -12.72 -11.49
CA ILE A 118 6.64 -13.79 -11.49
C ILE A 118 6.78 -14.28 -10.05
N ARG A 119 6.17 -15.43 -9.75
CA ARG A 119 6.10 -15.97 -8.39
C ARG A 119 7.23 -16.96 -8.06
N GLY A 120 7.63 -16.97 -6.79
CA GLY A 120 8.59 -17.90 -6.22
C GLY A 120 8.19 -18.32 -4.81
N ALA A 121 8.53 -19.54 -4.41
CA ALA A 121 8.24 -20.04 -3.07
C ALA A 121 9.15 -19.39 -2.01
N LEU A 122 8.58 -19.09 -0.85
CA LEU A 122 9.29 -18.63 0.34
C LEU A 122 8.86 -19.48 1.54
N LYS A 123 9.83 -20.09 2.20
CA LYS A 123 9.62 -20.93 3.38
C LYS A 123 10.11 -20.18 4.60
N VAL A 124 9.25 -20.09 5.61
CA VAL A 124 9.55 -19.43 6.88
C VAL A 124 9.54 -20.50 7.97
N SER A 125 10.62 -20.63 8.72
CA SER A 125 10.79 -21.66 9.75
C SER A 125 11.11 -21.08 11.13
N GLY A 126 11.09 -21.94 12.15
CA GLY A 126 11.43 -21.54 13.52
C GLY A 126 10.28 -20.81 14.23
N THR A 127 10.63 -19.97 15.18
CA THR A 127 9.68 -19.14 15.93
C THR A 127 10.27 -17.75 16.01
N ALA A 128 9.44 -16.74 15.77
CA ALA A 128 9.87 -15.36 15.87
C ALA A 128 10.47 -15.12 17.26
N ALA A 129 11.60 -14.40 17.30
CA ALA A 129 12.19 -13.96 18.55
C ALA A 129 11.11 -13.21 19.36
N THR A 130 10.96 -13.57 20.64
CA THR A 130 9.99 -12.91 21.51
C THR A 130 10.51 -11.52 21.85
N VAL A 131 10.09 -10.53 21.09
CA VAL A 131 10.27 -9.12 21.46
C VAL A 131 9.25 -8.79 22.53
N ALA A 132 9.62 -8.00 23.53
CA ALA A 132 8.68 -7.51 24.53
C ALA A 132 7.52 -6.79 23.80
N PRO A 133 6.24 -7.10 24.10
CA PRO A 133 5.13 -6.44 23.42
C PRO A 133 5.23 -4.93 23.59
N ASP A 134 5.33 -4.20 22.49
CA ASP A 134 5.17 -2.75 22.51
C ASP A 134 3.68 -2.46 22.73
N ALA A 135 3.36 -1.93 23.91
CA ALA A 135 1.98 -1.64 24.29
C ALA A 135 1.33 -0.58 23.37
N ALA A 136 2.11 0.38 22.86
CA ALA A 136 1.62 1.39 21.93
C ALA A 136 1.30 0.77 20.56
N LEU A 137 2.15 -0.13 20.06
CA LEU A 137 1.88 -0.84 18.80
C LEU A 137 0.72 -1.85 18.92
N THR A 138 0.58 -2.51 20.08
CA THR A 138 -0.57 -3.38 20.36
C THR A 138 -1.86 -2.58 20.38
N GLN A 139 -1.87 -1.43 21.07
CA GLN A 139 -3.03 -0.54 21.09
C GLN A 139 -3.33 0.03 19.70
N ALA A 140 -2.31 0.31 18.88
CA ALA A 140 -2.45 0.79 17.52
C ALA A 140 -3.24 -0.22 16.65
N THR A 141 -2.82 -1.49 16.64
CA THR A 141 -3.50 -2.52 15.83
C THR A 141 -4.91 -2.77 16.33
N GLU A 142 -5.15 -2.81 17.64
CA GLU A 142 -6.51 -2.92 18.19
C GLU A 142 -7.41 -1.74 17.82
N SER A 143 -6.87 -0.53 17.84
CA SER A 143 -7.61 0.69 17.48
C SER A 143 -7.95 0.71 16.00
N TYR A 144 -6.98 0.38 15.14
CA TYR A 144 -7.21 0.31 13.71
C TYR A 144 -8.15 -0.84 13.33
N GLN A 145 -8.09 -1.97 14.04
CA GLN A 145 -9.06 -3.05 13.88
C GLN A 145 -10.50 -2.60 14.17
N ARG A 146 -10.72 -1.76 15.19
CA ARG A 146 -12.03 -1.14 15.44
C ARG A 146 -12.45 -0.21 14.32
N TYR A 147 -11.51 0.57 13.76
CA TYR A 147 -11.76 1.41 12.60
C TYR A 147 -12.21 0.57 11.39
N VAL A 148 -11.46 -0.47 11.02
CA VAL A 148 -11.80 -1.36 9.89
C VAL A 148 -13.17 -2.01 10.08
N ARG A 149 -13.50 -2.48 11.30
CA ARG A 149 -14.84 -2.99 11.63
C ARG A 149 -15.94 -1.96 11.43
N SER A 150 -15.70 -0.72 11.84
CA SER A 150 -16.68 0.37 11.64
C SER A 150 -16.89 0.68 10.15
N GLN A 151 -15.82 0.68 9.35
CA GLN A 151 -15.91 0.95 7.92
C GLN A 151 -16.60 -0.20 7.17
N THR A 152 -16.25 -1.46 7.46
CA THR A 152 -16.90 -2.63 6.84
C THR A 152 -18.38 -2.74 7.20
N ALA A 153 -18.79 -2.40 8.42
CA ALA A 153 -20.20 -2.34 8.79
C ALA A 153 -20.97 -1.26 8.01
N ALA A 154 -20.35 -0.10 7.80
CA ALA A 154 -20.93 0.97 6.99
C ALA A 154 -20.94 0.61 5.49
N LEU A 155 -19.90 -0.05 4.98
CA LEU A 155 -19.82 -0.60 3.63
C LEU A 155 -20.98 -1.57 3.38
N LEU A 156 -21.23 -2.51 4.29
CA LEU A 156 -22.36 -3.44 4.19
C LEU A 156 -23.69 -2.69 4.10
N THR A 157 -23.92 -1.75 5.01
CA THR A 157 -25.17 -0.96 5.04
C THR A 157 -25.38 -0.21 3.73
N LYS A 158 -24.34 0.47 3.21
CA LYS A 158 -24.45 1.24 1.97
C LYS A 158 -24.52 0.37 0.72
N THR A 159 -23.87 -0.80 0.73
CA THR A 159 -24.00 -1.78 -0.34
C THR A 159 -25.42 -2.34 -0.39
N GLU A 160 -26.06 -2.61 0.75
CA GLU A 160 -27.47 -3.03 0.79
C GLU A 160 -28.40 -1.97 0.19
N GLU A 161 -28.20 -0.69 0.51
CA GLU A 161 -28.95 0.42 -0.09
C GLU A 161 -28.74 0.51 -1.61
N PHE A 162 -27.48 0.39 -2.06
CA PHE A 162 -27.09 0.44 -3.47
C PHE A 162 -27.68 -0.73 -4.27
N VAL A 163 -27.48 -1.96 -3.80
CA VAL A 163 -28.01 -3.20 -4.42
C VAL A 163 -29.53 -3.15 -4.51
N ALA A 164 -30.22 -2.64 -3.49
CA ALA A 164 -31.67 -2.47 -3.55
C ALA A 164 -32.11 -1.50 -4.66
N ALA A 165 -31.37 -0.40 -4.87
CA ALA A 165 -31.65 0.55 -5.96
C ALA A 165 -31.39 -0.08 -7.34
N VAL A 166 -30.28 -0.81 -7.48
CA VAL A 166 -29.94 -1.56 -8.71
C VAL A 166 -31.03 -2.56 -9.07
N LYS A 167 -31.46 -3.39 -8.10
CA LYS A 167 -32.50 -4.40 -8.31
C LYS A 167 -33.89 -3.82 -8.59
N ALA A 168 -34.13 -2.58 -8.18
CA ALA A 168 -35.35 -1.84 -8.51
C ALA A 168 -35.29 -1.13 -9.87
N ASN A 169 -34.15 -1.22 -10.59
CA ASN A 169 -33.83 -0.43 -11.76
C ASN A 169 -33.98 1.09 -11.52
N ASP A 170 -33.74 1.56 -10.29
CA ASP A 170 -33.75 2.98 -9.93
C ASP A 170 -32.38 3.59 -10.22
N VAL A 171 -32.13 3.84 -11.49
CA VAL A 171 -30.82 4.28 -12.02
C VAL A 171 -30.36 5.58 -11.37
N ALA A 172 -31.26 6.54 -11.15
CA ALA A 172 -30.90 7.83 -10.55
C ALA A 172 -30.42 7.65 -9.10
N LYS A 173 -31.13 6.84 -8.31
CA LYS A 173 -30.75 6.53 -6.94
C LYS A 173 -29.48 5.68 -6.87
N ALA A 174 -29.34 4.68 -7.73
CA ALA A 174 -28.15 3.83 -7.79
C ALA A 174 -26.90 4.66 -8.11
N LYS A 175 -26.96 5.58 -9.09
CA LYS A 175 -25.85 6.51 -9.38
C LYS A 175 -25.47 7.39 -8.20
N ALA A 176 -26.44 7.87 -7.42
CA ALA A 176 -26.17 8.70 -6.25
C ALA A 176 -25.54 7.90 -5.09
N LEU A 177 -25.90 6.62 -4.95
CA LEU A 177 -25.39 5.74 -3.90
C LEU A 177 -24.03 5.13 -4.23
N TYR A 178 -23.72 4.93 -5.51
CA TYR A 178 -22.51 4.26 -5.97
C TYR A 178 -21.21 4.79 -5.32
N PRO A 179 -20.83 6.09 -5.44
CA PRO A 179 -19.59 6.57 -4.85
C PRO A 179 -19.66 6.63 -3.31
N VAL A 180 -20.87 6.71 -2.74
CA VAL A 180 -21.09 6.72 -1.28
C VAL A 180 -20.86 5.32 -0.68
N ALA A 181 -21.26 4.26 -1.38
CA ALA A 181 -21.01 2.89 -0.96
C ALA A 181 -19.52 2.56 -1.04
N ARG A 182 -18.89 2.88 -2.17
CA ARG A 182 -17.45 2.65 -2.42
C ARG A 182 -16.53 3.34 -1.41
N THR A 183 -16.88 4.55 -0.96
CA THR A 183 -16.11 5.31 0.04
C THR A 183 -15.65 4.45 1.24
N TYR A 184 -16.45 3.48 1.68
CA TYR A 184 -16.11 2.63 2.83
C TYR A 184 -15.18 1.46 2.49
N TRP A 185 -15.21 0.99 1.24
CA TRP A 185 -14.26 0.01 0.69
C TRP A 185 -12.87 0.65 0.56
N GLU A 186 -12.81 1.78 -0.09
CA GLU A 186 -11.60 2.57 -0.33
C GLU A 186 -10.87 3.01 0.96
N ARG A 187 -11.62 3.22 2.05
CA ARG A 187 -11.06 3.54 3.37
C ARG A 187 -10.34 2.37 4.05
N ILE A 188 -10.67 1.13 3.69
CA ILE A 188 -10.08 -0.08 4.28
C ILE A 188 -9.07 -0.76 3.36
N GLU A 189 -8.84 -0.21 2.16
CA GLU A 189 -7.83 -0.68 1.23
C GLU A 189 -6.41 -0.87 1.81
N PRO A 190 -5.93 -0.15 2.86
CA PRO A 190 -4.64 -0.47 3.48
C PRO A 190 -4.52 -1.92 3.94
N VAL A 191 -5.66 -2.59 4.13
CA VAL A 191 -5.76 -3.98 4.54
C VAL A 191 -6.68 -4.79 3.64
N ALA A 192 -7.27 -4.21 2.58
CA ALA A 192 -8.22 -4.92 1.73
C ALA A 192 -7.57 -6.07 0.98
N GLU A 193 -6.35 -5.88 0.49
CA GLU A 193 -5.58 -6.94 -0.16
C GLU A 193 -5.23 -8.11 0.78
N SER A 194 -5.24 -7.87 2.10
CA SER A 194 -5.10 -8.96 3.08
C SER A 194 -6.33 -9.88 3.10
N PHE A 195 -7.44 -9.50 2.43
CA PHE A 195 -8.65 -10.32 2.34
C PHE A 195 -8.65 -11.29 1.14
N GLY A 196 -7.59 -11.28 0.31
CA GLY A 196 -7.34 -12.25 -0.75
C GLY A 196 -8.23 -12.05 -1.97
N ASP A 197 -8.81 -13.13 -2.48
CA ASP A 197 -9.57 -13.20 -3.75
C ASP A 197 -10.88 -12.39 -3.81
N LEU A 198 -11.21 -11.64 -2.76
CA LEU A 198 -12.44 -10.83 -2.70
C LEU A 198 -12.26 -9.45 -3.32
N ASP A 199 -11.05 -8.90 -3.29
CA ASP A 199 -10.74 -7.60 -3.89
C ASP A 199 -11.14 -7.53 -5.38
N PRO A 200 -10.65 -8.41 -6.27
CA PRO A 200 -11.03 -8.36 -7.70
C PRO A 200 -12.51 -8.70 -7.95
N LYS A 201 -13.21 -9.36 -7.01
CA LYS A 201 -14.65 -9.65 -7.15
C LYS A 201 -15.52 -8.43 -6.83
N ILE A 202 -15.05 -7.60 -5.90
CA ILE A 202 -15.74 -6.40 -5.41
C ILE A 202 -15.37 -5.19 -6.27
N ASP A 203 -14.09 -5.02 -6.58
CA ASP A 203 -13.52 -3.81 -7.16
C ASP A 203 -12.66 -4.06 -8.40
N GLY A 204 -12.71 -5.27 -8.98
CA GLY A 204 -12.04 -5.54 -10.24
C GLY A 204 -12.56 -4.67 -11.38
N ARG A 205 -11.65 -3.94 -12.05
CA ARG A 205 -11.94 -3.23 -13.30
C ARG A 205 -12.07 -4.20 -14.49
N GLU A 206 -12.58 -3.74 -15.63
CA GLU A 206 -12.87 -4.62 -16.79
C GLU A 206 -11.65 -5.44 -17.27
N GLU A 207 -10.42 -4.96 -17.03
CA GLU A 207 -9.17 -5.64 -17.32
C GLU A 207 -9.00 -6.99 -16.61
N VAL A 208 -9.71 -7.25 -15.51
CA VAL A 208 -9.65 -8.54 -14.80
C VAL A 208 -10.04 -9.73 -15.70
N VAL A 209 -10.78 -9.47 -16.78
CA VAL A 209 -11.10 -10.48 -17.81
C VAL A 209 -9.86 -10.98 -18.54
N GLU A 210 -8.90 -10.10 -18.81
CA GLU A 210 -7.63 -10.48 -19.45
C GLU A 210 -6.78 -11.38 -18.55
N GLU A 211 -7.00 -11.29 -17.24
CA GLU A 211 -6.38 -12.14 -16.22
C GLU A 211 -7.13 -13.45 -15.98
N GLY A 212 -8.23 -13.68 -16.71
CA GLY A 212 -9.06 -14.88 -16.62
C GLY A 212 -10.09 -14.87 -15.49
N MET A 213 -10.38 -13.70 -14.92
CA MET A 213 -11.42 -13.51 -13.91
C MET A 213 -12.74 -13.06 -14.56
N GLU A 214 -13.85 -13.22 -13.83
CA GLU A 214 -15.14 -12.67 -14.25
C GLU A 214 -15.24 -11.19 -13.87
N PHE A 215 -15.77 -10.36 -14.76
CA PHE A 215 -16.00 -8.94 -14.46
C PHE A 215 -17.29 -8.76 -13.67
N THR A 216 -17.17 -8.60 -12.35
CA THR A 216 -18.28 -8.46 -11.39
C THR A 216 -18.14 -7.18 -10.55
N GLY A 217 -18.86 -7.09 -9.43
CA GLY A 217 -18.62 -6.05 -8.44
C GLY A 217 -19.14 -4.65 -8.80
N PHE A 218 -18.56 -3.63 -8.16
CA PHE A 218 -18.93 -2.23 -8.31
C PHE A 218 -18.76 -1.75 -9.76
N HIS A 219 -17.56 -1.89 -10.34
CA HIS A 219 -17.27 -1.37 -11.68
C HIS A 219 -18.07 -2.04 -12.79
N ARG A 220 -18.45 -3.31 -12.63
CA ARG A 220 -19.38 -3.95 -13.57
C ARG A 220 -20.75 -3.25 -13.56
N ILE A 221 -21.27 -2.90 -12.40
CA ILE A 221 -22.56 -2.19 -12.28
C ILE A 221 -22.41 -0.72 -12.68
N GLU A 222 -21.27 -0.09 -12.36
CA GLU A 222 -20.90 1.26 -12.82
C GLU A 222 -21.02 1.37 -14.34
N LYS A 223 -20.44 0.40 -15.07
CA LYS A 223 -20.51 0.36 -16.53
C LYS A 223 -21.94 0.47 -17.03
N ASP A 224 -22.85 -0.35 -16.54
CA ASP A 224 -24.24 -0.37 -17.03
C ASP A 224 -25.00 0.89 -16.59
N LEU A 225 -24.82 1.35 -15.34
CA LEU A 225 -25.41 2.61 -14.88
C LEU A 225 -25.05 3.79 -15.79
N TRP A 226 -23.78 3.94 -16.18
CA TRP A 226 -23.31 5.12 -16.91
C TRP A 226 -23.30 4.98 -18.44
N THR A 227 -23.20 3.77 -18.99
CA THR A 227 -23.15 3.56 -20.45
C THR A 227 -24.52 3.25 -21.07
N THR A 228 -25.32 2.38 -20.44
CA THR A 228 -26.65 2.00 -20.94
C THR A 228 -27.76 2.75 -20.22
N GLY A 229 -27.54 3.10 -18.95
CA GLY A 229 -28.58 3.65 -18.09
C GLY A 229 -29.69 2.65 -17.79
N ASP A 230 -29.38 1.35 -17.85
CA ASP A 230 -30.30 0.25 -17.53
C ASP A 230 -29.54 -0.83 -16.78
N VAL A 231 -30.01 -1.16 -15.57
CA VAL A 231 -29.44 -2.19 -14.70
C VAL A 231 -30.46 -3.29 -14.40
N SER A 232 -31.51 -3.41 -15.21
CA SER A 232 -32.53 -4.45 -15.05
C SER A 232 -31.98 -5.88 -15.17
N SER A 233 -30.82 -6.05 -15.82
CA SER A 233 -30.08 -7.33 -15.91
C SER A 233 -29.12 -7.59 -14.76
N ASP A 234 -28.84 -6.61 -13.91
CA ASP A 234 -27.69 -6.65 -13.00
C ASP A 234 -28.01 -7.28 -11.65
N GLY A 235 -29.25 -7.77 -11.45
CA GLY A 235 -29.69 -8.31 -10.17
C GLY A 235 -28.79 -9.42 -9.61
N ALA A 236 -28.26 -10.30 -10.47
CA ALA A 236 -27.33 -11.35 -10.05
C ALA A 236 -25.95 -10.80 -9.64
N ILE A 237 -25.42 -9.81 -10.38
CA ILE A 237 -24.14 -9.15 -10.06
C ILE A 237 -24.27 -8.39 -8.73
N ALA A 238 -25.39 -7.68 -8.53
CA ALA A 238 -25.68 -6.95 -7.31
C ALA A 238 -25.84 -7.87 -6.09
N ASP A 239 -26.50 -9.02 -6.25
CA ASP A 239 -26.60 -10.03 -5.18
C ASP A 239 -25.23 -10.63 -4.85
N GLN A 240 -24.39 -10.90 -5.86
CA GLN A 240 -23.02 -11.39 -5.67
C GLN A 240 -22.15 -10.36 -4.94
N LEU A 241 -22.18 -9.10 -5.34
CA LEU A 241 -21.49 -8.00 -4.64
C LEU A 241 -21.85 -7.95 -3.14
N LEU A 242 -23.14 -8.11 -2.80
CA LEU A 242 -23.56 -8.14 -1.39
C LEU A 242 -23.03 -9.38 -0.64
N VAL A 243 -22.93 -10.53 -1.30
CA VAL A 243 -22.32 -11.74 -0.72
C VAL A 243 -20.83 -11.49 -0.44
N ASP A 244 -20.10 -10.92 -1.39
CA ASP A 244 -18.68 -10.66 -1.26
C ASP A 244 -18.39 -9.60 -0.16
N VAL A 245 -19.20 -8.54 -0.09
CA VAL A 245 -19.11 -7.55 1.01
C VAL A 245 -19.39 -8.17 2.38
N LYS A 246 -20.34 -9.11 2.49
CA LYS A 246 -20.56 -9.86 3.75
C LYS A 246 -19.37 -10.74 4.11
N ALA A 247 -18.70 -11.32 3.12
CA ALA A 247 -17.48 -12.08 3.33
C ALA A 247 -16.33 -11.19 3.82
N ILE A 248 -16.20 -9.97 3.28
CA ILE A 248 -15.26 -8.95 3.77
C ILE A 248 -15.52 -8.60 5.23
N VAL A 249 -16.77 -8.33 5.63
CA VAL A 249 -17.10 -8.04 7.04
C VAL A 249 -16.62 -9.17 7.96
N ALA A 250 -16.91 -10.43 7.60
CA ALA A 250 -16.50 -11.58 8.38
C ALA A 250 -14.97 -11.76 8.44
N LYS A 251 -14.27 -11.54 7.32
CA LYS A 251 -12.80 -11.62 7.27
C LYS A 251 -12.15 -10.48 8.05
N ALA A 252 -12.62 -9.26 7.87
CA ALA A 252 -12.17 -8.10 8.63
C ALA A 252 -12.31 -8.34 10.12
N ASP A 253 -13.39 -8.98 10.58
CA ASP A 253 -13.56 -9.31 12.00
C ASP A 253 -12.55 -10.33 12.54
N ALA A 254 -12.12 -11.27 11.70
CA ALA A 254 -11.25 -12.38 12.07
C ALA A 254 -9.76 -12.08 11.89
N GLU A 255 -9.41 -11.16 10.99
CA GLU A 255 -8.02 -10.83 10.66
C GLU A 255 -7.27 -10.25 11.87
N LYS A 256 -6.00 -10.61 11.99
CA LYS A 256 -5.10 -10.06 13.01
C LYS A 256 -4.07 -9.19 12.32
N LEU A 257 -4.29 -7.88 12.39
CA LEU A 257 -3.40 -6.90 11.79
C LEU A 257 -2.11 -6.74 12.61
N THR A 258 -0.99 -6.61 11.91
CA THR A 258 0.32 -6.26 12.50
C THR A 258 0.62 -4.78 12.30
N PRO A 259 1.49 -4.18 13.12
CA PRO A 259 1.90 -2.79 12.94
C PRO A 259 2.53 -2.50 11.58
N LEU A 260 3.29 -3.46 11.03
CA LEU A 260 3.89 -3.34 9.70
C LEU A 260 2.84 -3.37 8.58
N GLN A 261 1.77 -4.16 8.72
CA GLN A 261 0.65 -4.11 7.76
C GLN A 261 0.00 -2.73 7.71
N LEU A 262 -0.25 -2.10 8.86
CA LEU A 262 -0.79 -0.73 8.91
C LEU A 262 0.14 0.26 8.19
N ALA A 263 1.44 0.17 8.45
CA ALA A 263 2.43 1.07 7.86
C ALA A 263 2.56 0.87 6.33
N ASN A 264 2.62 -0.39 5.89
CA ASN A 264 2.74 -0.74 4.48
C ASN A 264 1.46 -0.38 3.71
N GLY A 265 0.29 -0.71 4.25
CA GLY A 265 -1.00 -0.38 3.64
C GLY A 265 -1.23 1.12 3.50
N ALA A 266 -0.83 1.91 4.51
CA ALA A 266 -0.89 3.36 4.41
C ALA A 266 -0.03 3.91 3.26
N LYS A 267 1.08 3.21 2.93
CA LYS A 267 1.99 3.60 1.86
C LYS A 267 1.51 3.14 0.49
N ALA A 268 1.04 1.90 0.38
CA ALA A 268 0.50 1.30 -0.85
C ALA A 268 -0.63 2.16 -1.42
N LEU A 269 -1.60 2.51 -0.58
CA LEU A 269 -2.68 3.43 -0.96
C LEU A 269 -2.21 4.74 -1.62
N LEU A 270 -1.13 5.33 -1.11
CA LEU A 270 -0.61 6.57 -1.68
C LEU A 270 0.14 6.35 -2.99
N ASP A 271 0.77 5.18 -3.16
CA ASP A 271 1.36 4.78 -4.44
C ASP A 271 0.24 4.59 -5.48
N GLU A 272 -0.83 3.87 -5.14
CA GLU A 272 -1.99 3.64 -6.00
C GLU A 272 -2.67 4.95 -6.43
N VAL A 273 -2.91 5.87 -5.48
CA VAL A 273 -3.47 7.19 -5.79
C VAL A 273 -2.56 7.95 -6.76
N ALA A 274 -1.24 7.87 -6.58
CA ALA A 274 -0.27 8.59 -7.40
C ALA A 274 -0.11 8.02 -8.81
N SER A 275 -0.22 6.69 -8.99
CA SER A 275 -0.04 6.04 -10.29
C SER A 275 -1.32 5.86 -11.09
N GLY A 276 -2.42 5.51 -10.41
CA GLY A 276 -3.69 5.15 -11.04
C GLY A 276 -4.76 6.23 -10.88
N LYS A 277 -5.32 6.36 -9.66
CA LYS A 277 -6.54 7.16 -9.40
C LYS A 277 -6.43 8.62 -9.84
N ILE A 278 -5.24 9.22 -9.78
CA ILE A 278 -5.02 10.59 -10.30
C ILE A 278 -5.29 10.73 -11.81
N THR A 279 -5.14 9.64 -12.58
CA THR A 279 -5.37 9.63 -14.03
C THR A 279 -6.84 9.44 -14.41
N GLY A 280 -7.68 9.05 -13.46
CA GLY A 280 -9.11 8.76 -13.69
C GLY A 280 -9.36 7.35 -14.22
N GLU A 281 -8.44 6.41 -13.97
CA GLU A 281 -8.55 5.04 -14.48
C GLU A 281 -9.53 4.17 -13.68
N GLU A 282 -9.78 4.53 -12.42
CA GLU A 282 -10.60 3.76 -11.49
C GLU A 282 -12.07 3.83 -11.93
N GLU A 283 -12.58 5.05 -12.00
CA GLU A 283 -13.97 5.36 -12.27
C GLU A 283 -14.15 5.81 -13.73
N ARG A 284 -13.81 4.91 -14.65
CA ARG A 284 -13.78 5.22 -16.10
C ARG A 284 -15.14 5.59 -16.71
N TYR A 285 -16.25 5.24 -16.06
CA TYR A 285 -17.59 5.53 -16.56
C TYR A 285 -18.27 6.64 -15.74
N SER A 286 -18.13 6.62 -14.42
CA SER A 286 -18.76 7.53 -13.48
C SER A 286 -17.95 8.82 -13.26
N HIS A 287 -16.63 8.72 -13.39
CA HIS A 287 -15.64 9.75 -13.09
C HIS A 287 -15.71 10.25 -11.65
N THR A 288 -16.06 9.38 -10.70
CA THR A 288 -16.17 9.70 -9.28
C THR A 288 -14.87 9.49 -8.48
N ASP A 289 -13.71 9.44 -9.15
CA ASP A 289 -12.40 9.11 -8.57
C ASP A 289 -12.00 9.99 -7.37
N LEU A 290 -12.53 11.21 -7.24
CA LEU A 290 -12.24 12.07 -6.09
C LEU A 290 -12.90 11.61 -4.78
N TRP A 291 -13.96 10.79 -4.85
CA TRP A 291 -14.49 10.10 -3.67
C TRP A 291 -13.49 9.06 -3.18
N ASP A 292 -12.99 8.24 -4.09
CA ASP A 292 -12.06 7.15 -3.83
C ASP A 292 -10.72 7.70 -3.33
N PHE A 293 -10.16 8.71 -4.01
CA PHE A 293 -8.97 9.43 -3.57
C PHE A 293 -9.10 9.90 -2.11
N ASN A 294 -10.20 10.59 -1.77
CA ASN A 294 -10.39 11.09 -0.42
C ASN A 294 -10.50 9.94 0.59
N ALA A 295 -11.21 8.88 0.23
CA ALA A 295 -11.37 7.71 1.07
C ALA A 295 -10.03 7.00 1.33
N ASN A 296 -9.16 6.87 0.32
CA ASN A 296 -7.80 6.35 0.50
C ASN A 296 -6.96 7.24 1.40
N LEU A 297 -7.03 8.56 1.20
CA LEU A 297 -6.33 9.51 2.07
C LEU A 297 -6.78 9.38 3.53
N GLU A 298 -8.09 9.23 3.77
CA GLU A 298 -8.66 9.00 5.10
C GLU A 298 -8.23 7.65 5.69
N GLY A 299 -8.20 6.59 4.89
CA GLY A 299 -7.74 5.26 5.30
C GLY A 299 -6.26 5.24 5.70
N SER A 300 -5.40 5.84 4.87
CA SER A 300 -3.97 6.03 5.16
C SER A 300 -3.77 6.87 6.43
N LYS A 301 -4.47 8.00 6.54
CA LYS A 301 -4.41 8.86 7.73
C LYS A 301 -4.88 8.15 9.00
N ALA A 302 -5.90 7.29 8.91
CA ALA A 302 -6.37 6.50 10.05
C ALA A 302 -5.33 5.47 10.52
N ALA A 303 -4.63 4.81 9.59
CA ALA A 303 -3.55 3.88 9.92
C ALA A 303 -2.37 4.61 10.60
N ILE A 304 -1.96 5.77 10.05
CA ILE A 304 -0.91 6.60 10.66
C ILE A 304 -1.33 7.15 12.02
N ALA A 305 -2.58 7.57 12.17
CA ALA A 305 -3.12 8.05 13.44
C ALA A 305 -3.10 6.94 14.51
N ALA A 306 -3.39 5.69 14.14
CA ALA A 306 -3.29 4.55 15.05
C ALA A 306 -1.84 4.31 15.50
N LEU A 307 -0.87 4.41 14.59
CA LEU A 307 0.56 4.23 14.87
C LEU A 307 1.22 5.43 15.58
N ARG A 308 0.56 6.59 15.60
CA ARG A 308 1.11 7.85 16.12
C ARG A 308 1.74 7.74 17.51
N PRO A 309 1.14 7.09 18.54
CA PRO A 309 1.76 7.03 19.86
C PRO A 309 3.14 6.37 19.88
N ALA A 310 3.37 5.37 19.02
CA ALA A 310 4.69 4.74 18.87
C ALA A 310 5.63 5.63 18.05
N LEU A 311 5.12 6.23 16.98
CA LEU A 311 5.91 7.13 16.12
C LEU A 311 6.37 8.40 16.83
N GLU A 312 5.57 8.97 17.74
CA GLU A 312 5.97 10.13 18.53
C GLU A 312 7.18 9.84 19.43
N GLN A 313 7.29 8.60 19.93
CA GLN A 313 8.43 8.16 20.75
C GLN A 313 9.66 7.87 19.89
N ARG A 314 9.46 7.28 18.71
CA ARG A 314 10.55 6.72 17.88
C ARG A 314 11.04 7.66 16.78
N ALA A 315 10.18 8.56 16.30
CA ALA A 315 10.41 9.43 15.15
C ALA A 315 9.52 10.72 15.21
N PRO A 316 9.65 11.58 16.23
CA PRO A 316 8.78 12.75 16.41
C PRO A 316 8.86 13.77 15.26
N ASP A 317 10.02 13.92 14.61
CA ASP A 317 10.14 14.82 13.45
C ASP A 317 9.44 14.25 12.21
N LEU A 318 9.33 12.92 12.09
CA LEU A 318 8.54 12.29 11.03
C LEU A 318 7.06 12.61 11.20
N ILE A 319 6.54 12.60 12.43
CA ILE A 319 5.14 12.97 12.72
C ILE A 319 4.84 14.40 12.26
N LYS A 320 5.72 15.37 12.52
CA LYS A 320 5.52 16.75 12.06
C LYS A 320 5.47 16.85 10.54
N GLN A 321 6.31 16.09 9.85
CA GLN A 321 6.29 16.03 8.38
C GLN A 321 4.99 15.41 7.88
N LEU A 322 4.57 14.29 8.44
CA LEU A 322 3.30 13.63 8.12
C LEU A 322 2.12 14.59 8.32
N ASP A 323 2.05 15.29 9.44
CA ASP A 323 0.98 16.27 9.72
C ASP A 323 0.91 17.38 8.66
N SER A 324 2.07 17.93 8.29
CA SER A 324 2.15 18.97 7.26
C SER A 324 1.71 18.45 5.90
N GLU A 325 2.18 17.27 5.49
CA GLU A 325 1.88 16.75 4.16
C GLU A 325 0.45 16.21 4.04
N PHE A 326 -0.11 15.57 5.08
CA PHE A 326 -1.54 15.21 5.07
C PHE A 326 -2.40 16.46 4.96
N ALA A 327 -2.11 17.52 5.72
CA ALA A 327 -2.84 18.78 5.63
C ALA A 327 -2.71 19.44 4.25
N ASN A 328 -1.56 19.32 3.59
CA ASN A 328 -1.32 19.80 2.24
C ASN A 328 -2.21 19.07 1.22
N VAL A 329 -2.25 17.74 1.27
CA VAL A 329 -3.12 16.93 0.39
C VAL A 329 -4.59 17.23 0.66
N GLU A 330 -5.03 17.24 1.92
CA GLU A 330 -6.42 17.55 2.30
C GLU A 330 -6.84 18.95 1.82
N THR A 331 -5.97 19.94 1.95
CA THR A 331 -6.23 21.31 1.47
C THR A 331 -6.33 21.36 -0.05
N THR A 332 -5.45 20.67 -0.76
CA THR A 332 -5.42 20.65 -2.23
C THR A 332 -6.65 19.95 -2.77
N LEU A 333 -6.94 18.74 -2.26
CA LEU A 333 -8.13 17.96 -2.60
C LEU A 333 -9.41 18.75 -2.27
N GLY A 334 -9.49 19.36 -1.09
CA GLY A 334 -10.66 20.11 -0.61
C GLY A 334 -11.14 21.24 -1.54
N ARG A 335 -10.27 21.79 -2.40
CA ARG A 335 -10.64 22.80 -3.43
C ARG A 335 -11.59 22.24 -4.50
N HIS A 336 -11.69 20.91 -4.60
CA HIS A 336 -12.52 20.21 -5.58
C HIS A 336 -13.83 19.69 -5.00
N ARG A 337 -14.19 20.08 -3.76
CA ARG A 337 -15.52 19.81 -3.20
C ARG A 337 -16.63 20.44 -4.05
N ALA A 338 -17.76 19.74 -4.16
CA ALA A 338 -18.96 20.21 -4.84
C ALA A 338 -20.21 19.75 -4.07
N GLY A 339 -20.89 20.69 -3.39
CA GLY A 339 -21.97 20.35 -2.46
C GLY A 339 -21.49 19.43 -1.35
N ASP A 340 -22.23 18.35 -1.10
CA ASP A 340 -21.86 17.32 -0.11
C ASP A 340 -20.87 16.28 -0.66
N GLY A 341 -20.46 16.40 -1.93
CA GLY A 341 -19.57 15.48 -2.62
C GLY A 341 -18.35 16.17 -3.24
N TRP A 342 -17.93 15.68 -4.41
CA TRP A 342 -16.77 16.15 -5.15
C TRP A 342 -17.13 16.51 -6.59
N LYS A 343 -16.26 17.29 -7.24
CA LYS A 343 -16.25 17.37 -8.70
C LYS A 343 -15.95 16.00 -9.28
N LEU A 344 -16.46 15.73 -10.49
CA LEU A 344 -16.02 14.58 -11.27
C LEU A 344 -14.59 14.79 -11.75
N HIS A 345 -13.83 13.71 -11.93
CA HIS A 345 -12.45 13.76 -12.41
C HIS A 345 -12.32 14.55 -13.73
N THR A 346 -13.26 14.31 -14.66
CA THR A 346 -13.31 14.99 -15.97
C THR A 346 -13.58 16.50 -15.90
N GLN A 347 -13.93 17.04 -14.72
CA GLN A 347 -14.10 18.47 -14.50
C GLN A 347 -12.82 19.16 -14.02
N LEU A 348 -11.77 18.40 -13.69
CA LEU A 348 -10.48 18.95 -13.26
C LEU A 348 -9.60 19.24 -14.48
N THR A 349 -8.90 20.37 -14.43
CA THR A 349 -7.89 20.72 -15.41
C THR A 349 -6.61 19.91 -15.19
N LYS A 350 -5.78 19.80 -16.23
CA LYS A 350 -4.45 19.16 -16.11
C LYS A 350 -3.57 19.80 -15.04
N THR A 351 -3.71 21.11 -14.81
CA THR A 351 -2.98 21.82 -13.76
C THR A 351 -3.45 21.38 -12.38
N GLU A 352 -4.76 21.30 -12.16
CA GLU A 352 -5.34 20.82 -10.88
C GLU A 352 -4.96 19.37 -10.61
N LEU A 353 -5.03 18.49 -11.61
CA LEU A 353 -4.58 17.09 -11.48
C LEU A 353 -3.08 17.01 -11.16
N LYS A 354 -2.26 17.87 -11.77
CA LYS A 354 -0.83 17.95 -11.44
C LYS A 354 -0.60 18.42 -10.01
N GLU A 355 -1.33 19.42 -9.53
CA GLU A 355 -1.21 19.91 -8.15
C GLU A 355 -1.56 18.81 -7.13
N LEU A 356 -2.63 18.03 -7.39
CA LEU A 356 -2.98 16.88 -6.57
C LEU A 356 -1.88 15.80 -6.60
N SER A 357 -1.37 15.46 -7.79
CA SER A 357 -0.27 14.51 -7.94
C SER A 357 0.98 14.95 -7.16
N ASP A 358 1.37 16.22 -7.29
CA ASP A 358 2.55 16.75 -6.61
C ASP A 358 2.37 16.71 -5.07
N ALA A 359 1.17 17.00 -4.57
CA ALA A 359 0.86 16.91 -3.14
C ALA A 359 0.92 15.46 -2.62
N VAL A 360 0.37 14.49 -3.35
CA VAL A 360 0.45 13.06 -2.97
C VAL A 360 1.88 12.56 -2.98
N ASN A 361 2.66 12.92 -4.01
CA ASN A 361 4.07 12.56 -4.09
C ASN A 361 4.88 13.13 -2.90
N ALA A 362 4.56 14.36 -2.46
CA ALA A 362 5.18 14.96 -1.29
C ALA A 362 4.84 14.19 0.01
N LEU A 363 3.60 13.70 0.15
CA LEU A 363 3.17 12.86 1.27
C LEU A 363 3.75 11.43 1.24
N ALA A 364 3.93 10.85 0.05
CA ALA A 364 4.41 9.48 -0.11
C ALA A 364 5.82 9.27 0.49
N GLU A 365 6.69 10.28 0.45
CA GLU A 365 8.04 10.22 1.00
C GLU A 365 8.07 9.99 2.51
N PRO A 366 7.45 10.84 3.37
CA PRO A 366 7.44 10.59 4.80
C PRO A 366 6.69 9.30 5.16
N VAL A 367 5.58 8.98 4.48
CA VAL A 367 4.86 7.73 4.74
C VAL A 367 5.75 6.50 4.50
N SER A 368 6.65 6.53 3.51
CA SER A 368 7.56 5.41 3.25
C SER A 368 8.52 5.08 4.40
N LYS A 369 8.76 6.04 5.31
CA LYS A 369 9.64 5.89 6.46
C LYS A 369 8.94 5.27 7.67
N VAL A 370 7.61 5.19 7.65
CA VAL A 370 6.81 4.74 8.80
C VAL A 370 7.11 3.29 9.16
N ALA A 371 7.17 2.40 8.16
CA ALA A 371 7.46 0.98 8.39
C ALA A 371 8.83 0.79 9.07
N ALA A 372 9.84 1.57 8.67
CA ALA A 372 11.16 1.53 9.29
C ALA A 372 11.18 2.07 10.73
N ALA A 373 10.32 3.04 11.07
CA ALA A 373 10.17 3.53 12.44
C ALA A 373 9.40 2.53 13.32
N VAL A 374 8.41 1.84 12.76
CA VAL A 374 7.60 0.82 13.44
C VAL A 374 8.38 -0.48 13.68
N ALA A 375 9.29 -0.84 12.78
CA ALA A 375 10.13 -2.04 12.90
C ALA A 375 11.20 -1.98 14.02
N ARG A 376 11.40 -0.82 14.66
CA ARG A 376 12.45 -0.62 15.68
C ARG A 376 12.18 -1.30 17.01
#